data_AF-A0A1I7MZJ6-F1
#
_entry.id   AF-A0A1I7MZJ6-F1
#
_cell.length_a   1.000
_cell.length_b   1.000
_cell.length_c   1.000
_cell.angle_alpha   90.00
_cell.angle_beta   90.00
_cell.angle_gamma   90.00
#
_symmetry.space_group_name_H-M   'P 1'
#
loop_
_entity.id
_entity.type
_entity.pdbx_description
1 polymer ?
#
loop_
_entity_poly.entity_id
_entity_poly.type
_entity_poly.pdbx_seq_one_letter_code
_entity_poly.pdbx_strand_id
1 'polypeptide(L)'
;MKKIIRNKIFVGMNTSKGIYVLLFLFFFCASNAQTRFYAGDDSRILYVGRIDYSQPHQPRLWLPGSYFYFHTHDHQIQLIVEDEQLYGQHQNYIEIVIDDTCLQRIHLTRKIDTILIQMPASHDASVHRILVCKDTESGNGYIACRGIICQTLLPPDPLPTRKIECFGNSITCGFGADTSQIPCGKGAWYDQHNAYMSYGAVAARLLHAQWHLSAVSGIGLIHSCCQMRITMPQVYDKINMREDGLLWNFTDYQPDVVTICLGQNDGIQDSAAFCNAYVQFIHTLRRVYPKAYFICLNSPMADEKLNAVLKKYIQSVCDAIKKEGDPQISYFFFTQRYHQGCGEHPDVQEQQEMGRLLAAYIRTRMHW
;
A
#
# COMPACT_ATOMS: atom_id res chain seq x y z
N MET A 1 -62.21 21.49 -84.54
CA MET A 1 -61.69 22.88 -84.51
C MET A 1 -60.35 22.91 -83.78
N LYS A 2 -59.50 23.91 -84.04
CA LYS A 2 -58.54 24.64 -83.15
C LYS A 2 -58.34 24.07 -81.71
N LYS A 3 -57.14 23.96 -81.11
CA LYS A 3 -55.73 24.38 -81.41
C LYS A 3 -54.76 23.33 -80.76
N ILE A 4 -53.57 22.96 -81.26
CA ILE A 4 -52.24 23.67 -81.27
C ILE A 4 -51.82 24.08 -79.83
N ILE A 5 -50.67 23.72 -79.23
CA ILE A 5 -49.21 23.98 -79.48
C ILE A 5 -48.40 22.81 -78.83
N ARG A 6 -47.41 22.10 -79.45
CA ARG A 6 -45.92 22.29 -79.47
C ARG A 6 -45.28 22.52 -78.07
N ASN A 7 -44.04 22.16 -77.65
CA ASN A 7 -42.74 21.67 -78.19
C ASN A 7 -41.96 21.03 -76.98
N LYS A 8 -40.76 20.38 -76.99
CA LYS A 8 -39.75 19.95 -77.99
C LYS A 8 -38.84 18.81 -77.40
N ILE A 9 -38.37 17.89 -78.26
CA ILE A 9 -37.03 17.24 -78.38
C ILE A 9 -36.03 17.24 -77.20
N PHE A 10 -35.52 16.04 -76.81
CA PHE A 10 -34.11 15.55 -76.88
C PHE A 10 -34.10 14.05 -76.46
N VAL A 11 -33.95 13.07 -77.35
CA VAL A 11 -32.70 12.49 -77.93
C VAL A 11 -31.77 11.84 -76.87
N GLY A 12 -31.60 10.51 -76.98
CA GLY A 12 -30.64 9.71 -76.20
C GLY A 12 -30.90 8.21 -76.35
N MET A 13 -29.97 7.45 -76.92
CA MET A 13 -30.05 5.99 -77.08
C MET A 13 -29.20 5.25 -76.03
N ASN A 14 -29.55 3.97 -75.86
CA ASN A 14 -28.63 2.82 -75.89
C ASN A 14 -28.33 2.01 -74.60
N THR A 15 -28.44 0.68 -74.77
CA THR A 15 -27.62 -0.40 -74.18
C THR A 15 -27.45 -0.58 -72.66
N SER A 16 -28.27 -1.50 -72.14
CA SER A 16 -27.83 -2.83 -71.65
C SER A 16 -27.37 -3.04 -70.19
N LYS A 17 -27.62 -4.30 -69.75
CA LYS A 17 -27.06 -5.04 -68.59
C LYS A 17 -27.41 -4.46 -67.20
N GLY A 18 -28.14 -5.27 -66.43
CA GLY A 18 -28.50 -4.95 -65.05
C GLY A 18 -27.34 -5.10 -64.07
N ILE A 19 -27.36 -4.30 -63.01
CA ILE A 19 -26.46 -4.38 -61.87
C ILE A 19 -27.30 -4.80 -60.67
N TYR A 20 -27.11 -6.03 -60.20
CA TYR A 20 -27.63 -6.43 -58.89
C TYR A 20 -26.80 -5.76 -57.80
N VAL A 21 -27.34 -4.71 -57.19
CA VAL A 21 -26.73 -4.07 -56.02
C VAL A 21 -26.90 -5.01 -54.83
N LEU A 22 -25.89 -5.85 -54.59
CA LEU A 22 -25.86 -6.73 -53.42
C LEU A 22 -25.63 -5.86 -52.17
N LEU A 23 -26.70 -5.61 -51.42
CA LEU A 23 -26.64 -4.83 -50.20
C LEU A 23 -25.96 -5.65 -49.09
N PHE A 24 -24.62 -5.58 -49.00
CA PHE A 24 -23.87 -6.15 -47.89
C PHE A 24 -24.19 -5.38 -46.61
N LEU A 25 -25.21 -5.84 -45.89
CA LEU A 25 -25.48 -5.47 -44.51
C LEU A 25 -24.32 -5.97 -43.63
N PHE A 26 -23.28 -5.14 -43.50
CA PHE A 26 -22.31 -5.25 -42.43
C PHE A 26 -23.03 -5.05 -41.10
N PHE A 27 -23.54 -6.14 -40.53
CA PHE A 27 -23.83 -6.22 -39.11
C PHE A 27 -22.51 -6.06 -38.36
N PHE A 28 -22.18 -4.81 -38.02
CA PHE A 28 -21.26 -4.49 -36.94
C PHE A 28 -21.90 -4.99 -35.65
N CYS A 29 -21.73 -6.29 -35.38
CA CYS A 29 -22.00 -6.89 -34.10
C CYS A 29 -20.92 -6.38 -33.14
N ALA A 30 -21.10 -5.14 -32.67
CA ALA A 30 -20.29 -4.57 -31.62
C ALA A 30 -20.43 -5.50 -30.41
N SER A 31 -19.38 -6.27 -30.14
CA SER A 31 -19.32 -7.15 -28.99
C SER A 31 -19.31 -6.28 -27.74
N ASN A 32 -20.48 -6.04 -27.16
CA ASN A 32 -20.63 -5.57 -25.79
C ASN A 32 -20.00 -6.63 -24.90
N ALA A 33 -18.70 -6.48 -24.67
CA ALA A 33 -17.89 -7.44 -23.94
C ALA A 33 -18.45 -7.52 -22.52
N GLN A 34 -18.98 -8.70 -22.19
CA GLN A 34 -19.73 -8.90 -20.96
C GLN A 34 -18.77 -8.86 -19.77
N THR A 35 -19.03 -7.95 -18.83
CA THR A 35 -18.29 -7.91 -17.57
C THR A 35 -18.54 -9.18 -16.76
N ARG A 36 -17.52 -9.59 -16.03
CA ARG A 36 -17.46 -10.79 -15.20
C ARG A 36 -17.11 -10.37 -13.78
N PHE A 37 -17.58 -11.13 -12.81
CA PHE A 37 -17.15 -11.00 -11.43
C PHE A 37 -15.99 -11.97 -11.17
N TYR A 38 -14.90 -11.44 -10.62
CA TYR A 38 -13.75 -12.18 -10.14
C TYR A 38 -13.72 -12.04 -8.61
N ALA A 39 -13.71 -13.17 -7.89
CA ALA A 39 -13.69 -13.18 -6.44
C ALA A 39 -12.38 -12.59 -5.88
N GLY A 40 -12.37 -12.16 -4.61
CA GLY A 40 -11.16 -11.61 -3.98
C GLY A 40 -9.97 -12.58 -3.96
N ASP A 41 -10.22 -13.90 -3.93
CA ASP A 41 -9.21 -14.96 -3.97
C ASP A 41 -8.97 -15.55 -5.38
N ASP A 42 -9.40 -14.86 -6.44
CA ASP A 42 -9.03 -15.22 -7.82
C ASP A 42 -7.50 -15.16 -7.99
N SER A 43 -6.90 -16.19 -8.60
CA SER A 43 -5.44 -16.35 -8.70
C SER A 43 -4.72 -15.29 -9.55
N ARG A 44 -5.46 -14.34 -10.14
CA ARG A 44 -4.94 -13.14 -10.82
C ARG A 44 -4.92 -11.90 -9.93
N ILE A 45 -5.29 -12.00 -8.67
CA ILE A 45 -5.12 -10.95 -7.67
C ILE A 45 -3.99 -11.41 -6.74
N LEU A 46 -2.83 -10.74 -6.81
CA LEU A 46 -1.71 -11.03 -5.92
C LEU A 46 -1.68 -10.06 -4.76
N TYR A 47 -1.33 -10.56 -3.57
CA TYR A 47 -1.36 -9.83 -2.31
C TYR A 47 0.04 -9.75 -1.69
N VAL A 48 0.31 -8.66 -0.96
CA VAL A 48 1.53 -8.44 -0.16
C VAL A 48 1.14 -7.76 1.15
N GLY A 49 1.80 -8.15 2.24
CA GLY A 49 1.41 -7.84 3.60
C GLY A 49 1.09 -9.12 4.37
N ARG A 50 0.55 -8.96 5.58
CA ARG A 50 0.07 -10.09 6.39
C ARG A 50 -1.41 -10.29 6.09
N ILE A 51 -1.72 -11.31 5.30
CA ILE A 51 -3.04 -11.55 4.72
C ILE A 51 -3.72 -12.71 5.43
N ASP A 52 -4.98 -12.54 5.82
CA ASP A 52 -5.85 -13.62 6.29
C ASP A 52 -6.70 -14.16 5.14
N TYR A 53 -6.58 -15.48 4.90
CA TYR A 53 -7.36 -16.23 3.91
C TYR A 53 -8.37 -17.19 4.57
N SER A 54 -8.66 -17.05 5.87
CA SER A 54 -9.61 -17.92 6.60
C SER A 54 -11.05 -17.83 6.09
N GLN A 55 -11.39 -16.76 5.36
CA GLN A 55 -12.70 -16.56 4.74
C GLN A 55 -12.59 -16.70 3.21
N PRO A 56 -13.23 -17.71 2.60
CA PRO A 56 -13.28 -17.86 1.14
C PRO A 56 -13.78 -16.59 0.45
N HIS A 57 -13.18 -16.26 -0.70
CA HIS A 57 -13.53 -15.10 -1.54
C HIS A 57 -13.35 -13.73 -0.87
N GLN A 58 -12.71 -13.67 0.30
CA GLN A 58 -12.61 -12.47 1.15
C GLN A 58 -11.22 -12.33 1.81
N PRO A 59 -10.10 -12.23 1.06
CA PRO A 59 -8.78 -12.01 1.68
C PRO A 59 -8.75 -10.68 2.45
N ARG A 60 -8.33 -10.74 3.72
CA ARG A 60 -8.35 -9.60 4.66
C ARG A 60 -6.96 -9.03 4.92
N LEU A 61 -6.90 -7.72 5.03
CA LEU A 61 -5.69 -6.93 5.23
C LEU A 61 -5.89 -6.01 6.44
N TRP A 62 -5.18 -6.27 7.54
CA TRP A 62 -5.21 -5.43 8.75
C TRP A 62 -4.04 -4.43 8.80
N LEU A 63 -2.83 -4.81 8.40
CA LEU A 63 -1.65 -3.94 8.57
C LEU A 63 -1.68 -2.74 7.62
N PRO A 64 -1.22 -1.55 8.07
CA PRO A 64 -1.02 -0.42 7.17
C PRO A 64 -0.06 -0.81 6.05
N GLY A 65 -0.24 -0.22 4.87
CA GLY A 65 0.60 -0.48 3.70
C GLY A 65 0.42 -1.86 3.07
N SER A 66 -0.40 -2.77 3.62
CA SER A 66 -0.72 -4.05 2.96
C SER A 66 -1.51 -3.78 1.68
N TYR A 67 -1.19 -4.47 0.60
CA TYR A 67 -1.74 -4.19 -0.72
C TYR A 67 -2.09 -5.45 -1.51
N PHE A 68 -2.96 -5.27 -2.50
CA PHE A 68 -3.19 -6.24 -3.55
C PHE A 68 -3.11 -5.57 -4.92
N TYR A 69 -2.73 -6.33 -5.94
CA TYR A 69 -2.55 -5.80 -7.29
C TYR A 69 -2.90 -6.84 -8.37
N PHE A 70 -3.32 -6.33 -9.51
CA PHE A 70 -3.83 -7.10 -10.64
C PHE A 70 -3.71 -6.28 -11.93
N HIS A 71 -3.76 -6.95 -13.09
CA HIS A 71 -3.69 -6.31 -14.39
C HIS A 71 -5.03 -6.42 -15.14
N THR A 72 -5.33 -5.48 -16.05
CA THR A 72 -6.54 -5.53 -16.89
C THR A 72 -6.32 -4.87 -18.26
N HIS A 73 -7.11 -5.28 -19.26
CA HIS A 73 -7.25 -4.55 -20.53
C HIS A 73 -8.37 -3.49 -20.49
N ASP A 74 -9.18 -3.47 -19.42
CA ASP A 74 -10.35 -2.61 -19.31
C ASP A 74 -9.98 -1.17 -18.91
N HIS A 75 -10.40 -0.17 -19.69
CA HIS A 75 -10.29 1.25 -19.31
C HIS A 75 -11.23 1.66 -18.14
N GLN A 76 -12.10 0.77 -17.68
CA GLN A 76 -12.99 1.00 -16.55
C GLN A 76 -13.34 -0.32 -15.86
N ILE A 77 -13.19 -0.37 -14.53
CA ILE A 77 -13.56 -1.52 -13.70
C ILE A 77 -14.39 -1.07 -12.49
N GLN A 78 -15.02 -2.01 -11.80
CA GLN A 78 -15.52 -1.78 -10.44
C GLN A 78 -14.77 -2.67 -9.46
N LEU A 79 -14.25 -2.08 -8.39
CA LEU A 79 -13.64 -2.79 -7.26
C LEU A 79 -14.66 -2.85 -6.12
N ILE A 80 -14.87 -4.03 -5.53
CA ILE A 80 -15.74 -4.19 -4.36
C ILE A 80 -14.87 -4.46 -3.13
N VAL A 81 -14.96 -3.57 -2.13
CA VAL A 81 -14.20 -3.66 -0.88
C VAL A 81 -15.18 -3.77 0.30
N GLU A 82 -14.86 -4.64 1.25
CA GLU A 82 -15.48 -4.62 2.58
C GLU A 82 -14.60 -3.86 3.56
N ASP A 83 -15.22 -2.97 4.33
CA ASP A 83 -14.66 -2.36 5.52
C ASP A 83 -15.18 -3.14 6.75
N GLU A 84 -14.31 -3.50 7.69
CA GLU A 84 -14.71 -4.08 8.97
C GLU A 84 -15.69 -3.18 9.73
N GLN A 85 -15.53 -1.86 9.58
CA GLN A 85 -16.17 -0.80 10.34
C GLN A 85 -15.99 -1.01 11.84
N LEU A 86 -14.73 -1.08 12.29
CA LEU A 86 -14.36 -1.49 13.64
C LEU A 86 -15.02 -0.59 14.69
N TYR A 87 -15.53 -1.21 15.77
CA TYR A 87 -16.38 -0.57 16.79
C TYR A 87 -17.66 0.11 16.24
N GLY A 88 -18.07 -0.20 15.00
CA GLY A 88 -19.23 0.39 14.32
C GLY A 88 -19.00 1.82 13.82
N GLN A 89 -17.77 2.34 13.88
CA GLN A 89 -17.49 3.77 13.66
C GLN A 89 -16.08 4.09 13.11
N HIS A 90 -15.08 3.23 13.28
CA HIS A 90 -13.78 3.42 12.61
C HIS A 90 -13.91 3.00 11.14
N GLN A 91 -13.55 3.90 10.23
CA GLN A 91 -13.55 3.68 8.79
C GLN A 91 -12.12 3.56 8.27
N ASN A 92 -11.96 2.93 7.11
CA ASN A 92 -10.68 2.68 6.49
C ASN A 92 -10.46 3.57 5.25
N TYR A 93 -9.24 4.04 5.07
CA TYR A 93 -8.76 4.64 3.82
C TYR A 93 -7.92 3.64 3.02
N ILE A 94 -7.99 3.75 1.69
CA ILE A 94 -7.16 3.03 0.73
C ILE A 94 -6.58 3.98 -0.31
N GLU A 95 -5.37 3.70 -0.79
CA GLU A 95 -4.76 4.36 -1.94
C GLU A 95 -4.87 3.42 -3.16
N ILE A 96 -5.49 3.89 -4.23
CA ILE A 96 -5.57 3.18 -5.52
C ILE A 96 -4.52 3.79 -6.45
N VAL A 97 -3.64 2.96 -7.01
CA VAL A 97 -2.55 3.37 -7.90
C VAL A 97 -2.76 2.72 -9.26
N ILE A 98 -2.87 3.56 -10.29
CA ILE A 98 -3.03 3.15 -11.69
C ILE A 98 -1.73 3.46 -12.43
N ASP A 99 -1.18 2.44 -13.10
CA ASP A 99 0.04 2.50 -13.92
C ASP A 99 1.22 3.19 -13.21
N ASP A 100 1.39 2.84 -11.93
CA ASP A 100 2.45 3.32 -11.02
C ASP A 100 2.52 4.87 -10.86
N THR A 101 1.53 5.62 -11.36
CA THR A 101 1.62 7.08 -11.56
C THR A 101 0.36 7.88 -11.19
N CYS A 102 -0.85 7.35 -11.40
CA CYS A 102 -2.09 8.02 -11.02
C CYS A 102 -2.57 7.48 -9.66
N LEU A 103 -2.56 8.34 -8.64
CA LEU A 103 -2.99 8.04 -7.26
C LEU A 103 -4.43 8.52 -7.02
N GLN A 104 -5.20 7.73 -6.29
CA GLN A 104 -6.59 7.99 -5.89
C GLN A 104 -6.84 7.46 -4.48
N ARG A 105 -6.68 8.33 -3.48
CA ARG A 105 -7.01 8.03 -2.07
C ARG A 105 -8.51 8.04 -1.84
N ILE A 106 -9.08 6.91 -1.43
CA ILE A 106 -10.51 6.72 -1.21
C ILE A 106 -10.81 6.48 0.27
N HIS A 107 -11.81 7.18 0.81
CA HIS A 107 -12.42 6.88 2.10
C HIS A 107 -13.51 5.81 1.90
N LEU A 108 -13.40 4.67 2.59
CA LEU A 108 -14.47 3.68 2.65
C LEU A 108 -15.53 4.18 3.64
N THR A 109 -16.73 4.45 3.14
CA THR A 109 -17.81 5.05 3.94
C THR A 109 -18.84 4.02 4.40
N ARG A 110 -18.84 2.84 3.79
CA ARG A 110 -19.83 1.77 3.99
C ARG A 110 -19.13 0.46 4.31
N LYS A 111 -19.84 -0.46 4.98
CA LYS A 111 -19.39 -1.84 5.17
C LYS A 111 -19.08 -2.55 3.84
N ILE A 112 -19.79 -2.24 2.76
CA ILE A 112 -19.44 -2.64 1.40
C ILE A 112 -19.49 -1.41 0.51
N ASP A 113 -18.36 -1.05 -0.09
CA ASP A 113 -18.27 0.01 -1.10
C ASP A 113 -17.89 -0.59 -2.47
N THR A 114 -18.55 -0.08 -3.51
CA THR A 114 -18.30 -0.44 -4.92
C THR A 114 -17.67 0.77 -5.62
N ILE A 115 -16.35 0.73 -5.78
CA ILE A 115 -15.54 1.84 -6.27
C ILE A 115 -15.40 1.72 -7.79
N LEU A 116 -15.82 2.76 -8.50
CA LEU A 116 -15.61 2.90 -9.94
C LEU A 116 -14.19 3.39 -10.21
N ILE A 117 -13.35 2.56 -10.81
CA ILE A 117 -11.98 2.94 -11.19
C ILE A 117 -11.95 3.15 -12.71
N GLN A 118 -11.62 4.38 -13.12
CA GLN A 118 -11.45 4.77 -14.51
C GLN A 118 -9.98 5.02 -14.80
N MET A 119 -9.48 4.48 -15.91
CA MET A 119 -8.08 4.64 -16.30
C MET A 119 -7.87 6.01 -16.95
N PRO A 120 -6.78 6.73 -16.65
CA PRO A 120 -6.55 8.05 -17.23
C PRO A 120 -6.48 8.00 -18.76
N ALA A 121 -7.23 8.87 -19.45
CA ALA A 121 -7.22 8.96 -20.91
C ALA A 121 -5.85 9.39 -21.51
N SER A 122 -4.91 9.77 -20.66
CA SER A 122 -3.50 10.04 -20.99
C SER A 122 -2.62 8.78 -20.99
N HIS A 123 -3.12 7.62 -20.57
CA HIS A 123 -2.39 6.35 -20.56
C HIS A 123 -2.77 5.54 -21.80
N ASP A 124 -1.83 5.42 -22.75
CA ASP A 124 -1.98 4.64 -23.99
C ASP A 124 -1.61 3.15 -23.81
N ALA A 125 -1.32 2.73 -22.58
CA ALA A 125 -1.00 1.36 -22.22
C ALA A 125 -2.14 0.39 -22.59
N SER A 126 -1.81 -0.69 -23.30
CA SER A 126 -2.77 -1.74 -23.64
C SER A 126 -3.13 -2.65 -22.46
N VAL A 127 -2.36 -2.59 -21.36
CA VAL A 127 -2.61 -3.26 -20.09
C VAL A 127 -2.42 -2.25 -18.98
N HIS A 128 -3.45 -2.05 -18.16
CA HIS A 128 -3.39 -1.21 -16.97
C HIS A 128 -3.01 -2.02 -15.73
N ARG A 129 -2.14 -1.46 -14.90
CA ARG A 129 -1.62 -2.01 -13.65
C ARG A 129 -2.36 -1.35 -12.49
N ILE A 130 -3.13 -2.12 -11.72
CA ILE A 130 -3.89 -1.59 -10.58
C ILE A 130 -3.31 -2.15 -9.30
N LEU A 131 -2.88 -1.28 -8.39
CA LEU A 131 -2.50 -1.61 -7.02
C LEU A 131 -3.46 -0.91 -6.05
N VAL A 132 -3.91 -1.62 -5.02
CA VAL A 132 -4.81 -1.12 -3.99
C VAL A 132 -4.14 -1.35 -2.64
N CYS A 133 -3.81 -0.27 -1.94
CA CYS A 133 -3.06 -0.28 -0.69
C CYS A 133 -3.95 0.19 0.47
N LYS A 134 -3.91 -0.51 1.62
CA LYS A 134 -4.56 -0.05 2.85
C LYS A 134 -3.75 1.09 3.46
N ASP A 135 -4.31 2.29 3.52
CA ASP A 135 -3.62 3.44 4.11
C ASP A 135 -3.71 3.49 5.63
N THR A 136 -4.80 2.95 6.18
CA THR A 136 -5.10 2.97 7.61
C THR A 136 -4.48 1.77 8.32
N GLU A 137 -4.12 1.93 9.59
CA GLU A 137 -3.55 0.85 10.40
C GLU A 137 -4.60 -0.13 10.93
N SER A 138 -4.17 -1.17 11.65
CA SER A 138 -5.07 -2.20 12.18
C SER A 138 -5.99 -1.68 13.31
N GLY A 139 -5.73 -0.48 13.84
CA GLY A 139 -6.64 0.26 14.74
C GLY A 139 -7.96 0.69 14.10
N ASN A 140 -8.03 0.64 12.77
CA ASN A 140 -9.24 0.87 11.98
C ASN A 140 -9.97 -0.45 11.63
N GLY A 141 -9.39 -1.60 11.95
CA GLY A 141 -9.84 -2.91 11.47
C GLY A 141 -9.25 -3.30 10.12
N TYR A 142 -9.84 -4.31 9.48
CA TYR A 142 -9.46 -4.77 8.15
C TYR A 142 -10.18 -4.06 7.01
N ILE A 143 -9.53 -4.07 5.84
CA ILE A 143 -10.24 -4.10 4.55
C ILE A 143 -10.22 -5.53 4.00
N ALA A 144 -11.23 -5.92 3.23
CA ALA A 144 -11.22 -7.17 2.48
C ALA A 144 -11.56 -6.93 1.00
N CYS A 145 -10.80 -7.51 0.10
CA CYS A 145 -11.18 -7.54 -1.31
C CYS A 145 -12.35 -8.52 -1.47
N ARG A 146 -13.53 -8.02 -1.85
CA ARG A 146 -14.70 -8.86 -2.16
C ARG A 146 -14.65 -9.37 -3.59
N GLY A 147 -14.05 -8.59 -4.49
CA GLY A 147 -13.85 -8.96 -5.89
C GLY A 147 -13.80 -7.77 -6.83
N ILE A 148 -13.59 -8.07 -8.11
CA ILE A 148 -13.45 -7.10 -9.21
C ILE A 148 -14.49 -7.43 -10.28
N ILE A 149 -15.15 -6.40 -10.81
CA ILE A 149 -16.03 -6.50 -11.98
C ILE A 149 -15.34 -5.81 -13.17
N CYS A 150 -14.91 -6.62 -14.14
CA CYS A 150 -14.31 -6.20 -15.41
C CYS A 150 -14.53 -7.26 -16.50
N GLN A 151 -14.23 -6.96 -17.76
CA GLN A 151 -14.31 -7.91 -18.87
C GLN A 151 -13.14 -8.90 -18.81
N THR A 152 -11.93 -8.37 -18.57
CA THR A 152 -10.68 -9.15 -18.59
C THR A 152 -9.77 -8.80 -17.41
N LEU A 153 -9.81 -9.66 -16.38
CA LEU A 153 -8.76 -9.74 -15.37
C LEU A 153 -7.59 -10.59 -15.88
N LEU A 154 -6.38 -10.06 -15.78
CA LEU A 154 -5.11 -10.68 -16.20
C LEU A 154 -4.24 -10.99 -14.97
N PRO A 155 -3.45 -12.08 -14.99
CA PRO A 155 -2.42 -12.29 -13.98
C PRO A 155 -1.39 -11.14 -14.05
N PRO A 156 -0.99 -10.56 -12.91
CA PRO A 156 -0.01 -9.50 -12.88
C PRO A 156 1.42 -10.04 -13.04
N ASP A 157 2.38 -9.12 -13.17
CA ASP A 157 3.80 -9.49 -13.20
C ASP A 157 4.23 -10.17 -11.89
N PRO A 158 5.23 -11.08 -11.93
CA PRO A 158 5.85 -11.61 -10.73
C PRO A 158 6.30 -10.50 -9.78
N LEU A 159 6.01 -10.67 -8.49
CA LEU A 159 6.43 -9.74 -7.45
C LEU A 159 7.94 -9.47 -7.50
N PRO A 160 8.41 -8.25 -7.16
CA PRO A 160 9.84 -7.97 -7.05
C PRO A 160 10.52 -8.96 -6.10
N THR A 161 11.72 -9.42 -6.45
CA THR A 161 12.43 -10.45 -5.65
C THR A 161 12.79 -9.94 -4.26
N ARG A 162 13.24 -8.68 -4.20
CA ARG A 162 13.64 -7.93 -2.99
C ARG A 162 12.47 -7.73 -2.04
N LYS A 163 12.72 -7.86 -0.73
CA LYS A 163 11.72 -7.74 0.34
C LYS A 163 12.24 -6.90 1.50
N ILE A 164 11.42 -5.96 1.94
CA ILE A 164 11.67 -5.13 3.13
C ILE A 164 10.54 -5.34 4.14
N GLU A 165 10.85 -5.41 5.43
CA GLU A 165 9.86 -5.21 6.49
C GLU A 165 10.27 -4.05 7.41
N CYS A 166 9.31 -3.21 7.75
CA CYS A 166 9.50 -2.06 8.63
C CYS A 166 8.69 -2.25 9.91
N PHE A 167 9.37 -2.59 11.01
CA PHE A 167 8.76 -2.59 12.34
C PHE A 167 8.81 -1.18 12.92
N GLY A 168 7.68 -0.68 13.42
CA GLY A 168 7.65 0.68 13.95
C GLY A 168 6.32 1.09 14.56
N ASN A 169 6.08 2.40 14.56
CA ASN A 169 4.95 3.03 15.22
C ASN A 169 4.12 3.90 14.24
N SER A 170 3.41 4.92 14.74
CA SER A 170 2.62 5.87 13.95
C SER A 170 3.37 6.45 12.74
N ILE A 171 4.67 6.72 12.91
CA ILE A 171 5.56 7.21 11.85
C ILE A 171 5.58 6.24 10.65
N THR A 172 5.70 4.94 10.94
CA THR A 172 5.72 3.85 9.95
C THR A 172 4.32 3.49 9.46
N CYS A 173 3.26 3.82 10.21
CA CYS A 173 1.88 3.70 9.78
C CYS A 173 1.45 4.78 8.77
N GLY A 174 2.26 5.83 8.56
CA GLY A 174 1.84 7.02 7.82
C GLY A 174 0.75 7.83 8.54
N PHE A 175 0.64 7.71 9.88
CA PHE A 175 -0.30 8.49 10.69
C PHE A 175 -0.09 9.99 10.48
N GLY A 176 -1.18 10.75 10.34
CA GLY A 176 -1.16 12.21 10.35
C GLY A 176 -0.50 12.86 9.12
N ALA A 177 -0.07 12.08 8.13
CA ALA A 177 0.78 12.54 7.05
C ALA A 177 0.02 13.31 5.94
N ASP A 178 -1.18 12.87 5.60
CA ASP A 178 -1.93 13.32 4.42
C ASP A 178 -3.12 14.22 4.77
N THR A 179 -2.91 15.53 4.64
CA THR A 179 -3.93 16.55 4.93
C THR A 179 -4.75 16.95 3.70
N SER A 180 -4.54 16.32 2.54
CA SER A 180 -5.12 16.75 1.25
C SER A 180 -6.65 16.73 1.21
N GLN A 181 -7.26 15.79 1.94
CA GLN A 181 -8.71 15.61 2.00
C GLN A 181 -9.32 16.20 3.28
N ILE A 182 -8.67 16.03 4.43
CA ILE A 182 -9.14 16.50 5.75
C ILE A 182 -7.98 17.18 6.49
N PRO A 183 -8.03 18.51 6.73
CA PRO A 183 -6.98 19.22 7.45
C PRO A 183 -6.81 18.77 8.91
N CYS A 184 -5.61 18.98 9.47
CA CYS A 184 -5.33 18.66 10.88
C CYS A 184 -6.32 19.32 11.85
N GLY A 185 -6.70 18.60 12.91
CA GLY A 185 -7.71 19.06 13.87
C GLY A 185 -9.14 19.07 13.32
N LYS A 186 -9.38 18.35 12.22
CA LYS A 186 -10.70 17.99 11.66
C LYS A 186 -10.76 16.49 11.42
N GLY A 187 -11.98 15.97 11.34
CA GLY A 187 -12.22 14.56 11.06
C GLY A 187 -12.06 13.64 12.27
N ALA A 188 -11.98 12.34 11.99
CA ALA A 188 -11.56 11.33 12.96
C ALA A 188 -10.03 11.27 13.08
N TRP A 189 -9.53 10.54 14.09
CA TRP A 189 -8.08 10.41 14.38
C TRP A 189 -7.26 9.74 13.27
N TYR A 190 -7.93 9.17 12.26
CA TYR A 190 -7.34 8.39 11.17
C TYR A 190 -7.48 9.04 9.78
N ASP A 191 -8.18 10.17 9.68
CA ASP A 191 -8.56 10.74 8.38
C ASP A 191 -7.35 11.21 7.54
N GLN A 192 -6.18 11.34 8.18
CA GLN A 192 -4.90 11.74 7.57
C GLN A 192 -3.85 10.61 7.49
N HIS A 193 -4.22 9.34 7.71
CA HIS A 193 -3.30 8.22 7.45
C HIS A 193 -3.06 8.05 5.94
N ASN A 194 -1.81 8.01 5.51
CA ASN A 194 -1.44 7.51 4.18
C ASN A 194 -0.21 6.60 4.29
N ALA A 195 -0.46 5.31 4.51
CA ALA A 195 0.59 4.31 4.61
C ALA A 195 1.28 4.03 3.26
N TYR A 196 0.60 4.23 2.12
CA TYR A 196 1.26 4.15 0.82
C TYR A 196 2.39 5.18 0.68
N MET A 197 2.18 6.40 1.19
CA MET A 197 3.17 7.49 1.19
C MET A 197 4.16 7.43 2.36
N SER A 198 4.02 6.48 3.29
CA SER A 198 4.98 6.29 4.40
C SER A 198 6.41 6.01 3.91
N TYR A 199 7.41 6.43 4.69
CA TYR A 199 8.82 6.30 4.33
C TYR A 199 9.25 4.86 4.00
N GLY A 200 8.63 3.85 4.64
CA GLY A 200 8.94 2.44 4.42
C GLY A 200 8.47 1.96 3.05
N ALA A 201 7.21 2.28 2.69
CA ALA A 201 6.64 1.93 1.39
C ALA A 201 7.31 2.73 0.25
N VAL A 202 7.57 4.04 0.46
CA VAL A 202 8.35 4.87 -0.47
C VAL A 202 9.75 4.29 -0.70
N ALA A 203 10.46 3.92 0.36
CA ALA A 203 11.80 3.36 0.24
C ALA A 203 11.81 2.04 -0.56
N ALA A 204 10.83 1.16 -0.32
CA ALA A 204 10.69 -0.10 -1.04
C ALA A 204 10.39 0.09 -2.54
N ARG A 205 9.48 1.00 -2.89
CA ARG A 205 9.20 1.34 -4.31
C ARG A 205 10.45 1.89 -5.00
N LEU A 206 11.21 2.77 -4.36
CA LEU A 206 12.48 3.31 -4.86
C LEU A 206 13.61 2.27 -5.00
N LEU A 207 13.43 1.05 -4.49
CA LEU A 207 14.39 -0.06 -4.55
C LEU A 207 13.91 -1.23 -5.42
N HIS A 208 12.70 -1.14 -5.99
CA HIS A 208 11.97 -2.25 -6.60
C HIS A 208 11.90 -3.46 -5.64
N ALA A 209 11.31 -3.23 -4.47
CA ALA A 209 11.12 -4.22 -3.42
C ALA A 209 9.66 -4.28 -2.93
N GLN A 210 9.26 -5.46 -2.46
CA GLN A 210 8.04 -5.64 -1.66
C GLN A 210 8.20 -4.96 -0.29
N TRP A 211 7.09 -4.55 0.33
CA TRP A 211 7.09 -3.98 1.68
C TRP A 211 6.04 -4.60 2.59
N HIS A 212 6.41 -4.85 3.84
CA HIS A 212 5.50 -5.07 4.97
C HIS A 212 5.70 -3.92 5.98
N LEU A 213 4.63 -3.26 6.44
CA LEU A 213 4.70 -2.24 7.50
C LEU A 213 4.08 -2.80 8.78
N SER A 214 4.91 -3.47 9.57
CA SER A 214 4.51 -4.12 10.83
C SER A 214 4.54 -3.10 11.96
N ALA A 215 3.56 -2.20 11.95
CA ALA A 215 3.53 -0.99 12.76
C ALA A 215 2.14 -0.68 13.34
N VAL A 216 2.15 0.01 14.49
CA VAL A 216 0.95 0.42 15.24
C VAL A 216 1.13 1.81 15.85
N SER A 217 0.15 2.71 15.73
CA SER A 217 0.25 4.04 16.36
C SER A 217 0.35 3.95 17.87
N GLY A 218 1.32 4.71 18.41
CA GLY A 218 1.60 4.76 19.83
C GLY A 218 2.40 3.59 20.40
N ILE A 219 2.79 2.59 19.59
CA ILE A 219 3.49 1.41 20.11
C ILE A 219 4.95 1.71 20.44
N GLY A 220 5.42 1.15 21.56
CA GLY A 220 6.83 1.13 21.94
C GLY A 220 7.38 -0.28 22.08
N LEU A 221 8.63 -0.35 22.51
CA LEU A 221 9.40 -1.56 22.74
C LEU A 221 9.18 -2.12 24.16
N ILE A 222 9.16 -1.22 25.15
CA ILE A 222 8.90 -1.46 26.58
C ILE A 222 7.61 -0.76 27.02
N HIS A 223 7.37 0.46 26.51
CA HIS A 223 6.22 1.27 26.91
C HIS A 223 5.53 1.91 25.70
N SER A 224 4.22 1.72 25.61
CA SER A 224 3.36 2.31 24.60
C SER A 224 2.60 3.51 25.16
N CYS A 225 2.28 4.49 24.31
CA CYS A 225 1.56 5.69 24.72
C CYS A 225 0.06 5.40 24.97
N CYS A 226 -0.67 6.46 25.33
CA CYS A 226 -2.09 6.55 24.99
C CYS A 226 -2.97 5.44 25.62
N GLN A 227 -2.58 4.97 26.82
CA GLN A 227 -3.18 3.87 27.57
C GLN A 227 -3.13 2.49 26.89
N MET A 228 -2.39 2.34 25.79
CA MET A 228 -2.22 1.07 25.09
C MET A 228 -1.32 0.13 25.91
N ARG A 229 -1.79 -1.12 26.10
CA ARG A 229 -1.12 -2.12 26.94
C ARG A 229 -0.20 -3.09 26.18
N ILE A 230 -0.31 -3.15 24.87
CA ILE A 230 0.56 -3.97 24.01
C ILE A 230 1.87 -3.23 23.69
N THR A 231 2.97 -3.96 23.63
CA THR A 231 4.27 -3.51 23.10
C THR A 231 4.63 -4.31 21.84
N MET A 232 5.55 -3.79 21.02
CA MET A 232 5.91 -4.45 19.75
C MET A 232 6.33 -5.93 19.94
N PRO A 233 7.15 -6.32 20.92
CA PRO A 233 7.51 -7.73 21.15
C PRO A 233 6.34 -8.68 21.47
N GLN A 234 5.14 -8.18 21.76
CA GLN A 234 3.94 -9.01 22.02
C GLN A 234 3.09 -9.24 20.76
N VAL A 235 3.19 -8.36 19.76
CA VAL A 235 2.34 -8.39 18.55
C VAL A 235 3.10 -8.48 17.23
N TYR A 236 4.45 -8.43 17.24
CA TYR A 236 5.30 -8.53 16.04
C TYR A 236 5.05 -9.77 15.17
N ASP A 237 4.39 -10.79 15.72
CA ASP A 237 4.04 -12.09 15.16
C ASP A 237 2.57 -12.21 14.74
N LYS A 238 1.78 -11.11 14.76
CA LYS A 238 0.35 -11.14 14.47
C LYS A 238 -0.02 -10.57 13.10
N ILE A 239 -1.16 -11.00 12.56
CA ILE A 239 -1.78 -10.45 11.34
C ILE A 239 -2.50 -9.14 11.66
N ASN A 240 -3.34 -9.12 12.70
CA ASN A 240 -3.86 -7.91 13.31
C ASN A 240 -2.93 -7.49 14.46
N MET A 241 -2.08 -6.48 14.25
CA MET A 241 -1.12 -6.07 15.29
C MET A 241 -1.74 -5.22 16.42
N ARG A 242 -3.05 -4.98 16.45
CA ARG A 242 -3.75 -4.44 17.63
C ARG A 242 -4.19 -5.50 18.64
N GLU A 243 -4.14 -6.78 18.27
CA GLU A 243 -4.69 -7.88 19.06
C GLU A 243 -3.67 -9.02 19.15
N ASP A 244 -3.46 -9.56 20.35
CA ASP A 244 -2.65 -10.75 20.59
C ASP A 244 -3.46 -12.01 20.20
N GLY A 245 -3.71 -12.15 18.89
CA GLY A 245 -4.67 -13.11 18.32
C GLY A 245 -4.09 -13.90 17.14
N LEU A 246 -4.51 -13.57 15.91
CA LEU A 246 -4.16 -14.32 14.70
C LEU A 246 -2.64 -14.27 14.41
N LEU A 247 -1.96 -15.41 14.54
CA LEU A 247 -0.54 -15.56 14.25
C LEU A 247 -0.25 -15.40 12.74
N TRP A 248 0.86 -14.74 12.43
CA TRP A 248 1.45 -14.66 11.10
C TRP A 248 2.42 -15.80 10.85
N ASN A 249 2.37 -16.39 9.66
CA ASN A 249 3.31 -17.42 9.26
C ASN A 249 4.57 -16.80 8.62
N PHE A 250 5.64 -16.73 9.39
CA PHE A 250 6.91 -16.14 8.97
C PHE A 250 7.62 -16.86 7.80
N THR A 251 7.20 -18.06 7.37
CA THR A 251 7.75 -18.68 6.15
C THR A 251 7.31 -17.94 4.88
N ASP A 252 6.17 -17.25 4.93
CA ASP A 252 5.49 -16.77 3.72
C ASP A 252 6.03 -15.41 3.26
N TYR A 253 6.76 -14.72 4.14
CA TYR A 253 7.55 -13.54 3.81
C TYR A 253 8.88 -13.54 4.56
N GLN A 254 9.98 -13.72 3.83
CA GLN A 254 11.35 -13.64 4.35
C GLN A 254 12.02 -12.36 3.80
N PRO A 255 12.11 -11.27 4.58
CA PRO A 255 12.72 -10.02 4.14
C PRO A 255 14.24 -10.12 3.98
N ASP A 256 14.78 -9.46 2.97
CA ASP A 256 16.21 -9.22 2.82
C ASP A 256 16.69 -8.11 3.79
N VAL A 257 15.80 -7.16 4.08
CA VAL A 257 16.07 -6.01 4.96
C VAL A 257 14.96 -5.86 5.99
N VAL A 258 15.33 -5.75 7.26
CA VAL A 258 14.41 -5.41 8.36
C VAL A 258 14.81 -4.06 8.94
N THR A 259 13.89 -3.10 8.96
CA THR A 259 14.09 -1.82 9.65
C THR A 259 13.30 -1.77 10.95
N ILE A 260 13.84 -1.11 11.98
CA ILE A 260 13.19 -0.99 13.29
C ILE A 260 13.19 0.49 13.73
N CYS A 261 12.01 1.13 13.75
CA CYS A 261 11.80 2.52 14.16
C CYS A 261 10.93 2.58 15.44
N LEU A 262 11.57 2.29 16.58
CA LEU A 262 10.95 2.27 17.92
C LEU A 262 11.71 3.22 18.87
N GLY A 263 11.15 3.48 20.07
CA GLY A 263 11.70 4.41 21.04
C GLY A 263 10.98 5.75 21.15
N GLN A 264 10.16 6.15 20.16
CA GLN A 264 9.40 7.41 20.24
C GLN A 264 8.39 7.42 21.38
N ASN A 265 7.64 6.33 21.53
CA ASN A 265 6.59 6.19 22.55
C ASN A 265 7.13 5.70 23.90
N ASP A 266 8.29 5.03 23.87
CA ASP A 266 9.05 4.68 25.08
C ASP A 266 9.67 5.90 25.76
N GLY A 267 10.11 6.90 24.97
CA GLY A 267 10.78 8.10 25.47
C GLY A 267 12.19 7.82 26.01
N ILE A 268 12.64 8.66 26.95
CA ILE A 268 13.91 8.46 27.67
C ILE A 268 13.68 7.43 28.77
N GLN A 269 14.52 6.39 28.80
CA GLN A 269 14.38 5.22 29.67
C GLN A 269 15.67 4.97 30.46
N ASP A 270 15.70 3.91 31.28
CA ASP A 270 16.99 3.36 31.68
C ASP A 270 17.73 2.77 30.47
N SER A 271 19.04 3.00 30.42
CA SER A 271 19.89 2.59 29.30
C SER A 271 20.04 1.07 29.21
N ALA A 272 20.11 0.38 30.34
CA ALA A 272 20.25 -1.08 30.34
C ALA A 272 18.91 -1.74 29.99
N ALA A 273 17.80 -1.28 30.56
CA ALA A 273 16.47 -1.74 30.24
C ALA A 273 16.16 -1.62 28.74
N PHE A 274 16.33 -0.42 28.16
CA PHE A 274 16.04 -0.19 26.74
C PHE A 274 16.94 -1.00 25.81
N CYS A 275 18.26 -1.02 26.06
CA CYS A 275 19.18 -1.78 25.21
C CYS A 275 18.93 -3.29 25.29
N ASN A 276 18.68 -3.84 26.48
CA ASN A 276 18.39 -5.26 26.66
C ASN A 276 17.09 -5.66 25.95
N ALA A 277 16.02 -4.87 26.06
CA ALA A 277 14.77 -5.15 25.36
C ALA A 277 14.94 -5.12 23.83
N TYR A 278 15.74 -4.19 23.31
CA TYR A 278 15.99 -4.06 21.87
C TYR A 278 16.83 -5.23 21.35
N VAL A 279 17.87 -5.63 22.08
CA VAL A 279 18.67 -6.84 21.79
C VAL A 279 17.79 -8.09 21.77
N GLN A 280 16.93 -8.30 22.78
CA GLN A 280 16.01 -9.45 22.82
C GLN A 280 14.96 -9.41 21.70
N PHE A 281 14.53 -8.23 21.25
CA PHE A 281 13.65 -8.09 20.10
C PHE A 281 14.38 -8.41 18.78
N ILE A 282 15.62 -7.97 18.61
CA ILE A 282 16.47 -8.37 17.46
C ILE A 282 16.73 -9.88 17.46
N HIS A 283 17.06 -10.49 18.61
CA HIS A 283 17.19 -11.95 18.73
C HIS A 283 15.89 -12.68 18.35
N THR A 284 14.74 -12.09 18.68
CA THR A 284 13.43 -12.64 18.33
C THR A 284 13.14 -12.55 16.83
N LEU A 285 13.41 -11.41 16.20
CA LEU A 285 13.28 -11.26 14.75
C LEU A 285 14.34 -12.09 13.99
N ARG A 286 15.57 -12.22 14.50
CA ARG A 286 16.64 -13.05 13.90
C ARG A 286 16.29 -14.54 13.88
N ARG A 287 15.50 -15.04 14.85
CA ARG A 287 15.01 -16.44 14.85
C ARG A 287 14.06 -16.73 13.69
N VAL A 288 13.21 -15.77 13.30
CA VAL A 288 12.28 -15.92 12.17
C VAL A 288 12.87 -15.44 10.84
N TYR A 289 13.82 -14.51 10.89
CA TYR A 289 14.51 -13.91 9.74
C TYR A 289 16.04 -14.10 9.84
N PRO A 290 16.54 -15.34 9.74
CA PRO A 290 17.96 -15.64 9.95
C PRO A 290 18.88 -14.91 8.95
N LYS A 291 18.39 -14.64 7.73
CA LYS A 291 19.19 -14.03 6.66
C LYS A 291 19.11 -12.50 6.56
N ALA A 292 18.11 -11.86 7.15
CA ALA A 292 17.83 -10.43 6.92
C ALA A 292 18.96 -9.51 7.41
N TYR A 293 19.18 -8.40 6.71
CA TYR A 293 20.03 -7.31 7.19
C TYR A 293 19.22 -6.32 8.03
N PHE A 294 19.62 -6.12 9.29
CA PHE A 294 18.89 -5.29 10.25
C PHE A 294 19.38 -3.83 10.23
N ILE A 295 18.45 -2.88 10.19
CA ILE A 295 18.73 -1.44 10.19
C ILE A 295 17.91 -0.77 11.30
N CYS A 296 18.57 -0.50 12.42
CA CYS A 296 17.97 0.21 13.55
C CYS A 296 17.89 1.71 13.24
N LEU A 297 16.70 2.29 13.37
CA LEU A 297 16.41 3.69 13.07
C LEU A 297 16.19 4.49 14.36
N ASN A 298 16.70 5.72 14.42
CA ASN A 298 16.22 6.67 15.43
C ASN A 298 14.78 7.09 15.08
N SER A 299 14.04 7.62 16.06
CA SER A 299 12.78 8.29 15.75
C SER A 299 13.05 9.62 15.01
N PRO A 300 12.49 9.83 13.81
CA PRO A 300 12.54 11.13 13.11
C PRO A 300 11.68 12.22 13.76
N MET A 301 10.70 11.87 14.60
CA MET A 301 9.89 12.84 15.37
C MET A 301 10.56 13.32 16.66
N ALA A 302 11.67 12.70 17.09
CA ALA A 302 12.25 12.96 18.41
C ALA A 302 12.79 14.39 18.53
N ASP A 303 12.59 15.00 19.71
CA ASP A 303 13.25 16.25 20.07
C ASP A 303 14.77 16.04 20.22
N GLU A 304 15.54 17.13 20.37
CA GLU A 304 17.01 17.06 20.49
C GLU A 304 17.47 16.08 21.59
N LYS A 305 16.78 16.08 22.74
CA LYS A 305 17.13 15.28 23.92
C LYS A 305 16.87 13.79 23.68
N LEU A 306 15.67 13.44 23.24
CA LEU A 306 15.30 12.06 22.94
C LEU A 306 16.12 11.51 21.77
N ASN A 307 16.35 12.31 20.73
CA ASN A 307 17.16 11.93 19.57
C ASN A 307 18.62 11.62 19.96
N ALA A 308 19.23 12.48 20.79
CA ALA A 308 20.59 12.27 21.31
C ALA A 308 20.71 11.05 22.25
N VAL A 309 19.64 10.68 22.95
CA VAL A 309 19.57 9.49 23.80
C VAL A 309 19.36 8.22 22.97
N LEU A 310 18.34 8.18 22.11
CA LEU A 310 18.04 7.01 21.26
C LEU A 310 19.22 6.64 20.36
N LYS A 311 19.95 7.63 19.80
CA LYS A 311 21.16 7.39 19.01
C LYS A 311 22.22 6.58 19.79
N LYS A 312 22.48 6.92 21.05
CA LYS A 312 23.44 6.21 21.92
C LYS A 312 22.98 4.79 22.27
N TYR A 313 21.69 4.61 22.55
CA TYR A 313 21.13 3.28 22.82
C TYR A 313 21.23 2.39 21.57
N ILE A 314 20.81 2.88 20.41
CA ILE A 314 20.82 2.13 19.15
C ILE A 314 22.25 1.75 18.75
N GLN A 315 23.24 2.65 18.93
CA GLN A 315 24.65 2.30 18.74
C GLN A 315 25.07 1.15 19.65
N SER A 316 24.76 1.26 20.95
CA SER A 316 25.10 0.26 21.96
C SER A 316 24.46 -1.11 21.67
N VAL A 317 23.21 -1.12 21.21
CA VAL A 317 22.48 -2.32 20.75
C VAL A 317 23.15 -2.95 19.53
N CYS A 318 23.44 -2.16 18.49
CA CYS A 318 24.09 -2.68 17.28
C CYS A 318 25.49 -3.24 17.58
N ASP A 319 26.24 -2.65 18.50
CA ASP A 319 27.58 -3.11 18.86
C ASP A 319 27.55 -4.33 19.80
N ALA A 320 26.51 -4.50 20.62
CA ALA A 320 26.25 -5.73 21.36
C ALA A 320 25.99 -6.93 20.43
N ILE A 321 25.05 -6.79 19.47
CA ILE A 321 24.71 -7.84 18.49
C ILE A 321 25.95 -8.24 17.64
N LYS A 322 26.77 -7.28 17.21
CA LYS A 322 28.04 -7.56 16.52
C LYS A 322 29.04 -8.31 17.39
N LYS A 323 29.12 -7.98 18.68
CA LYS A 323 30.01 -8.63 19.65
C LYS A 323 29.59 -10.08 19.96
N GLU A 324 28.30 -10.38 19.83
CA GLU A 324 27.75 -11.75 19.88
C GLU A 324 28.04 -12.57 18.59
N GLY A 325 28.55 -11.92 17.53
CA GLY A 325 28.96 -12.57 16.29
C GLY A 325 28.01 -12.39 15.11
N ASP A 326 26.99 -11.54 15.21
CA ASP A 326 26.07 -11.21 14.11
C ASP A 326 26.45 -9.87 13.45
N PRO A 327 27.14 -9.86 12.29
CA PRO A 327 27.49 -8.64 11.56
C PRO A 327 26.34 -8.10 10.69
N GLN A 328 25.20 -8.81 10.58
CA GLN A 328 24.09 -8.44 9.70
C GLN A 328 23.16 -7.40 10.35
N ILE A 329 23.77 -6.39 10.97
CA ILE A 329 23.09 -5.26 11.63
C ILE A 329 23.89 -3.96 11.48
N SER A 330 23.17 -2.85 11.33
CA SER A 330 23.69 -1.50 11.54
C SER A 330 22.59 -0.54 11.98
N TYR A 331 22.94 0.73 12.12
CA TYR A 331 21.99 1.81 12.33
C TYR A 331 22.03 2.79 11.15
N PHE A 332 20.88 3.41 10.88
CA PHE A 332 20.77 4.60 10.03
C PHE A 332 20.05 5.68 10.83
N PHE A 333 20.56 6.91 10.78
CA PHE A 333 20.02 8.01 11.57
C PHE A 333 19.58 9.18 10.71
N PHE A 334 18.30 9.52 10.86
CA PHE A 334 17.74 10.79 10.41
C PHE A 334 18.42 11.95 11.13
N THR A 335 18.81 12.96 10.35
CA THR A 335 19.61 14.11 10.80
C THR A 335 18.76 15.24 11.35
N GLN A 336 17.66 15.59 10.66
CA GLN A 336 16.67 16.56 11.10
C GLN A 336 15.49 15.91 11.84
N ARG A 337 14.65 16.74 12.46
CA ARG A 337 13.34 16.36 13.01
C ARG A 337 12.28 16.57 11.94
N TYR A 338 11.37 15.61 11.77
CA TYR A 338 10.27 15.67 10.80
C TYR A 338 8.94 15.70 11.56
N HIS A 339 8.11 16.72 11.30
CA HIS A 339 6.97 17.07 12.17
C HIS A 339 5.92 18.06 11.61
N GLN A 340 5.81 18.24 10.29
CA GLN A 340 4.86 19.20 9.67
C GLN A 340 3.41 18.65 9.54
N GLY A 341 3.23 17.35 9.71
CA GLY A 341 1.93 16.67 9.69
C GLY A 341 1.15 16.80 11.00
N CYS A 342 -0.01 16.17 11.05
CA CYS A 342 -0.93 16.27 12.19
C CYS A 342 -0.37 15.57 13.43
N GLY A 343 -0.32 16.28 14.57
CA GLY A 343 0.18 15.71 15.83
C GLY A 343 1.70 15.77 16.01
N GLU A 344 2.39 16.64 15.25
CA GLU A 344 3.86 16.68 15.11
C GLU A 344 4.45 15.44 14.42
N HIS A 345 3.64 14.73 13.63
CA HIS A 345 4.07 13.62 12.76
C HIS A 345 4.67 14.11 11.45
N PRO A 346 5.45 13.29 10.71
CA PRO A 346 5.94 13.67 9.40
C PRO A 346 4.83 13.77 8.36
N ASP A 347 4.77 14.84 7.58
CA ASP A 347 3.83 14.99 6.45
C ASP A 347 4.21 14.12 5.23
N VAL A 348 3.38 14.08 4.18
CA VAL A 348 3.68 13.31 2.95
C VAL A 348 5.03 13.68 2.30
N GLN A 349 5.45 14.95 2.31
CA GLN A 349 6.73 15.38 1.73
C GLN A 349 7.91 14.94 2.59
N GLU A 350 7.77 15.05 3.92
CA GLU A 350 8.74 14.56 4.90
C GLU A 350 8.89 13.03 4.85
N GLN A 351 7.79 12.29 4.76
CA GLN A 351 7.79 10.83 4.56
C GLN A 351 8.49 10.44 3.24
N GLN A 352 8.28 11.20 2.16
CA GLN A 352 8.98 11.00 0.89
C GLN A 352 10.49 11.28 0.98
N GLU A 353 10.90 12.34 1.70
CA GLU A 353 12.30 12.65 1.95
C GLU A 353 12.98 11.54 2.77
N MET A 354 12.35 11.15 3.90
CA MET A 354 12.77 10.04 4.75
C MET A 354 12.90 8.73 3.95
N GLY A 355 11.94 8.44 3.06
CA GLY A 355 11.95 7.27 2.19
C GLY A 355 13.08 7.30 1.16
N ARG A 356 13.37 8.46 0.56
CA ARG A 356 14.53 8.64 -0.33
C ARG A 356 15.86 8.43 0.40
N LEU A 357 16.01 8.98 1.60
CA LEU A 357 17.23 8.87 2.41
C LEU A 357 17.47 7.41 2.84
N LEU A 358 16.43 6.73 3.33
CA LEU A 358 16.49 5.32 3.70
C LEU A 358 16.78 4.44 2.47
N ALA A 359 16.16 4.70 1.32
CA ALA A 359 16.44 3.97 0.08
C ALA A 359 17.90 4.15 -0.37
N ALA A 360 18.48 5.35 -0.28
CA ALA A 360 19.89 5.58 -0.59
C ALA A 360 20.84 4.79 0.33
N TYR A 361 20.53 4.73 1.63
CA TYR A 361 21.27 3.94 2.59
C TYR A 361 21.17 2.43 2.28
N ILE A 362 19.95 1.89 2.14
CA ILE A 362 19.73 0.47 1.84
C ILE A 362 20.42 0.06 0.54
N ARG A 363 20.30 0.87 -0.53
CA ARG A 363 20.96 0.60 -1.82
C ARG A 363 22.47 0.43 -1.66
N THR A 364 23.09 1.28 -0.84
CA THR A 364 24.52 1.24 -0.54
C THR A 364 24.90 0.04 0.33
N ARG A 365 24.04 -0.38 1.28
CA ARG A 365 24.32 -1.51 2.19
C ARG A 365 24.07 -2.88 1.58
N MET A 366 23.11 -3.00 0.67
CA MET A 366 22.69 -4.26 0.06
C MET A 366 23.20 -4.47 -1.38
N HIS A 367 23.88 -3.47 -1.94
CA HIS A 367 24.34 -3.45 -3.34
C HIS A 367 23.18 -3.66 -4.33
N TRP A 368 22.16 -2.81 -4.21
CA TRP A 368 20.87 -2.90 -4.92
C TRP A 368 20.70 -1.88 -6.06
#